data_AF-A0A9K3PTV0-F1
#
_entry.id   AF-A0A9K3PTV0-F1
#
_cell.length_a   1.000
_cell.length_b   1.000
_cell.length_c   1.000
_cell.angle_alpha   90.00
_cell.angle_beta   90.00
_cell.angle_gamma   90.00
#
_symmetry.space_group_name_H-M   'P 1'
#
loop_
_entity.id
_entity.type
_entity.pdbx_description
1 polymer ?
#
loop_
_entity_poly.entity_id
_entity_poly.type
_entity_poly.pdbx_seq_one_letter_code
_entity_poly.pdbx_strand_id
1 'polypeptide(L)'
;MCGKVTCSFRLRFFLCRRYTTFSKKKKKNKMAEETPIQYFDAKYLDPKFPIVKPDPSVDDVVKGMRSSDYLFVSSVVAGTYAYGYLLGKPVRGPTAVMCATAGFTFAMFHTMQTVRSRFLGYRENEKEVKKYGIAPLQPRPYSVPDRRFPVRGPLVTQKPLDWDKY
;
A
#
# COMPACT_ATOMS: atom_id res chain seq x y z
N MET A 1 -5.44 -26.10 -57.98
CA MET A 1 -5.49 -27.53 -57.57
C MET A 1 -4.42 -27.73 -56.51
N CYS A 2 -4.78 -27.61 -55.22
CA CYS A 2 -5.00 -28.73 -54.29
C CYS A 2 -3.74 -29.60 -54.08
N GLY A 3 -2.86 -29.16 -53.18
CA GLY A 3 -1.76 -29.96 -52.64
C GLY A 3 -2.03 -30.31 -51.19
N LYS A 4 -2.50 -31.53 -50.93
CA LYS A 4 -2.61 -32.11 -49.59
C LYS A 4 -1.20 -32.40 -49.07
N VAL A 5 -0.80 -31.73 -47.99
CA VAL A 5 0.32 -32.17 -47.15
C VAL A 5 -0.25 -32.50 -45.78
N THR A 6 -0.65 -33.75 -45.60
CA THR A 6 -0.92 -34.35 -44.30
C THR A 6 0.42 -34.57 -43.60
N CYS A 7 0.82 -33.64 -42.75
CA CYS A 7 1.99 -33.82 -41.89
C CYS A 7 1.52 -34.34 -40.52
N SER A 8 1.84 -35.62 -40.30
CA SER A 8 1.65 -36.36 -39.08
C SER A 8 2.59 -35.82 -37.98
N PHE A 9 2.05 -35.07 -37.01
CA PHE A 9 2.81 -34.69 -35.80
C PHE A 9 2.39 -35.60 -34.64
N ARG A 10 2.96 -36.80 -34.66
CA ARG A 10 3.06 -37.69 -33.51
C ARG A 10 4.27 -37.24 -32.68
N LEU A 11 4.23 -37.50 -31.38
CA LEU A 11 5.37 -37.47 -30.44
C LEU A 11 5.84 -36.07 -29.98
N ARG A 12 5.44 -35.68 -28.77
CA ARG A 12 6.15 -36.04 -27.53
C ARG A 12 5.59 -35.21 -26.38
N PHE A 13 4.98 -35.92 -25.43
CA PHE A 13 4.98 -35.54 -24.02
C PHE A 13 6.41 -35.16 -23.62
N PHE A 14 6.73 -33.87 -23.69
CA PHE A 14 7.93 -33.34 -23.04
C PHE A 14 7.49 -32.87 -21.65
N LEU A 15 7.60 -33.82 -20.72
CA LEU A 15 7.79 -33.58 -19.30
C LEU A 15 8.94 -32.58 -19.12
N CYS A 16 8.66 -31.28 -19.25
CA CYS A 16 9.55 -30.24 -18.74
C CYS A 16 9.23 -30.04 -17.27
N ARG A 17 9.68 -31.03 -16.51
CA ARG A 17 9.92 -31.06 -15.07
C ARG A 17 10.90 -29.93 -14.71
N ARG A 18 10.46 -28.67 -14.75
CA ARG A 18 11.19 -27.56 -14.13
C ARG A 18 10.72 -27.41 -12.70
N TYR A 19 11.41 -28.13 -11.83
CA TYR A 19 11.53 -27.78 -10.42
C TYR A 19 12.11 -26.37 -10.32
N THR A 20 11.27 -25.36 -10.15
CA THR A 20 11.71 -24.16 -9.44
C THR A 20 11.48 -24.43 -7.97
N THR A 21 12.50 -24.95 -7.31
CA THR A 21 12.60 -24.96 -5.85
C THR A 21 12.51 -23.51 -5.37
N PHE A 22 11.31 -23.10 -4.97
CA PHE A 22 11.07 -21.80 -4.37
C PHE A 22 11.73 -21.82 -2.98
N SER A 23 13.00 -21.42 -2.95
CA SER A 23 13.79 -21.30 -1.74
C SER A 23 13.10 -20.32 -0.80
N LYS A 24 12.44 -20.85 0.24
CA LYS A 24 11.92 -20.08 1.36
C LYS A 24 13.12 -19.51 2.15
N LYS A 25 13.69 -18.40 1.68
CA LYS A 25 14.48 -17.53 2.54
C LYS A 25 13.51 -16.92 3.56
N LYS A 26 13.34 -17.59 4.71
CA LYS A 26 12.88 -16.95 5.94
C LYS A 26 13.86 -15.81 6.24
N LYS A 27 13.57 -14.61 5.75
CA LYS A 27 14.09 -13.39 6.37
C LYS A 27 13.51 -13.40 7.79
N LYS A 28 14.34 -13.79 8.74
CA LYS A 28 14.16 -13.55 10.17
C LYS A 28 14.03 -12.02 10.28
N ASN A 29 12.79 -11.52 10.33
CA ASN A 29 12.55 -10.13 10.71
C ASN A 29 13.10 -10.02 12.13
N LYS A 30 14.15 -9.21 12.29
CA LYS A 30 14.67 -8.84 13.59
C LYS A 30 13.48 -8.29 14.38
N MET A 31 13.16 -8.97 15.48
CA MET A 31 12.18 -8.50 16.44
C MET A 31 12.54 -7.05 16.77
N ALA A 32 11.50 -6.21 16.78
CA ALA A 32 11.59 -4.82 17.14
C ALA A 32 12.39 -4.67 18.43
N GLU A 33 13.50 -3.95 18.34
CA GLU A 33 14.06 -3.27 19.49
C GLU A 33 12.99 -2.27 19.94
N GLU A 34 12.42 -2.48 21.13
CA GLU A 34 11.49 -1.54 21.75
C GLU A 34 12.29 -0.29 22.15
N THR A 35 12.63 0.52 21.16
CA THR A 35 13.11 1.87 21.43
C THR A 35 11.98 2.63 22.12
N PRO A 36 12.27 3.39 23.21
CA PRO A 36 11.24 4.09 23.95
C PRO A 36 10.45 5.00 23.00
N ILE A 37 9.12 4.94 23.08
CA ILE A 37 8.24 5.73 22.20
C ILE A 37 8.51 7.22 22.47
N GLN A 38 9.07 7.89 21.47
CA GLN A 38 9.36 9.32 21.51
C GLN A 38 8.19 10.08 20.88
N TYR A 39 7.66 11.04 21.63
CA TYR A 39 6.56 11.87 21.17
C TYR A 39 7.07 13.22 20.68
N PHE A 40 6.63 13.65 19.49
CA PHE A 40 6.94 14.97 18.95
C PHE A 40 5.68 15.80 18.69
N ASP A 41 5.80 17.13 18.74
CA ASP A 41 4.69 18.04 18.46
C ASP A 41 4.64 18.34 16.95
N ALA A 42 3.58 17.89 16.28
CA ALA A 42 3.42 18.03 14.85
C ALA A 42 2.29 19.00 14.53
N LYS A 43 2.62 20.27 14.24
CA LYS A 43 1.63 21.35 14.09
C LYS A 43 0.61 21.16 12.94
N TYR A 44 0.96 20.36 11.93
CA TYR A 44 0.14 20.16 10.72
C TYR A 44 -0.20 18.69 10.47
N LEU A 45 0.20 17.79 11.36
CA LEU A 45 0.00 16.35 11.23
C LEU A 45 -0.83 15.88 12.42
N ASP A 46 -2.14 15.76 12.22
CA ASP A 46 -3.05 15.23 13.23
C ASP A 46 -3.50 13.81 12.85
N PRO A 47 -2.66 12.78 13.06
CA PRO A 47 -3.11 11.41 12.88
C PRO A 47 -4.04 11.04 14.05
N LYS A 48 -5.19 10.47 13.70
CA LYS A 48 -6.17 9.99 14.68
C LYS A 48 -5.76 8.64 15.28
N PHE A 49 -4.97 7.87 14.55
CA PHE A 49 -4.54 6.51 14.90
C PHE A 49 -3.01 6.44 15.02
N PRO A 50 -2.44 5.47 15.75
CA PRO A 50 -0.99 5.37 15.93
C PRO A 50 -0.27 5.14 14.61
N ILE A 51 0.84 5.83 14.40
CA ILE A 51 1.66 5.64 13.18
C ILE A 51 2.35 4.29 13.25
N VAL A 52 2.24 3.52 12.16
CA VAL A 52 2.91 2.22 12.00
C VAL A 52 4.28 2.40 11.35
N LYS A 53 4.34 3.19 10.28
CA LYS A 53 5.58 3.55 9.58
C LYS A 53 5.46 4.98 9.04
N PRO A 54 6.38 5.91 9.40
CA PRO A 54 6.33 7.30 8.93
C PRO A 54 6.64 7.41 7.43
N ASP A 55 7.62 6.64 6.95
CA ASP A 55 8.02 6.63 5.54
C ASP A 55 7.81 5.25 4.93
N PRO A 56 6.59 4.93 4.45
CA PRO A 56 6.31 3.64 3.85
C PRO A 56 6.96 3.54 2.45
N SER A 57 7.77 2.49 2.26
CA SER A 57 8.28 2.11 0.94
C SER A 57 7.17 1.51 0.07
N VAL A 58 7.35 1.50 -1.26
CA VAL A 58 6.38 0.89 -2.19
C VAL A 58 6.15 -0.59 -1.85
N ASP A 59 7.21 -1.32 -1.49
CA ASP A 59 7.12 -2.72 -1.07
C ASP A 59 6.24 -2.92 0.17
N ASP A 60 6.32 -2.00 1.13
CA ASP A 60 5.50 -2.04 2.35
C ASP A 60 4.03 -1.73 2.05
N VAL A 61 3.78 -0.78 1.14
CA VAL A 61 2.43 -0.45 0.67
C VAL A 61 1.77 -1.65 -0.01
N VAL A 62 2.50 -2.34 -0.91
CA VAL A 62 1.98 -3.53 -1.60
C VAL A 62 1.68 -4.66 -0.61
N LYS A 63 2.54 -4.88 0.40
CA LYS A 63 2.29 -5.85 1.48
C LYS A 63 1.13 -5.45 2.41
N GLY A 64 0.85 -4.16 2.52
CA GLY A 64 -0.23 -3.59 3.32
C GLY A 64 -1.62 -3.64 2.66
N MET A 65 -1.72 -4.04 1.39
CA MET A 65 -3.02 -4.09 0.69
C MET A 65 -3.98 -5.11 1.33
N ARG A 66 -5.21 -4.66 1.58
CA ARG A 66 -6.30 -5.49 2.11
C ARG A 66 -7.05 -6.15 0.96
N SER A 67 -7.76 -7.26 1.22
CA SER A 67 -8.64 -7.93 0.23
C SER A 67 -9.62 -6.96 -0.44
N SER A 68 -10.12 -5.95 0.29
CA SER A 68 -11.00 -4.90 -0.24
C SER A 68 -10.34 -4.05 -1.33
N ASP A 69 -9.03 -3.78 -1.21
CA ASP A 69 -8.30 -2.93 -2.15
C ASP A 69 -8.11 -3.69 -3.48
N TYR A 70 -7.88 -5.00 -3.44
CA TYR A 70 -7.84 -5.85 -4.63
C TYR A 70 -9.19 -5.94 -5.34
N LEU A 71 -10.29 -6.07 -4.57
CA LEU A 71 -11.64 -6.06 -5.14
C LEU A 71 -11.94 -4.74 -5.84
N PHE A 72 -11.56 -3.61 -5.23
CA PHE A 72 -11.69 -2.28 -5.82
C PHE A 72 -10.89 -2.14 -7.13
N VAL A 73 -9.63 -2.59 -7.17
CA VAL A 73 -8.84 -2.55 -8.40
C VAL A 73 -9.48 -3.41 -9.49
N SER A 74 -9.90 -4.64 -9.15
CA SER A 74 -10.52 -5.53 -10.13
C SER A 74 -11.84 -4.98 -10.68
N SER A 75 -12.67 -4.34 -9.85
CA SER A 75 -13.95 -3.77 -10.28
C SER A 75 -13.75 -2.55 -11.17
N VAL A 76 -12.79 -1.68 -10.86
CA VAL A 76 -12.46 -0.51 -11.69
C VAL A 76 -11.90 -0.94 -13.04
N VAL A 77 -10.99 -1.92 -13.07
CA VAL A 77 -10.43 -2.45 -14.32
C VAL A 77 -11.51 -3.11 -15.18
N ALA A 78 -12.39 -3.92 -14.58
CA ALA A 78 -13.50 -4.54 -15.29
C ALA A 78 -14.49 -3.50 -15.83
N GLY A 79 -14.82 -2.49 -15.03
CA GLY A 79 -15.73 -1.41 -15.41
C GLY A 79 -15.18 -0.55 -16.55
N THR A 80 -13.90 -0.18 -16.48
CA THR A 80 -13.23 0.61 -17.53
C THR A 80 -13.01 -0.20 -18.81
N TYR A 81 -12.72 -1.49 -18.70
CA TYR A 81 -12.68 -2.39 -19.85
C TYR A 81 -14.05 -2.49 -20.55
N ALA A 82 -15.12 -2.72 -19.79
CA ALA A 82 -16.48 -2.80 -20.33
C ALA A 82 -16.90 -1.48 -20.98
N TYR A 83 -16.57 -0.35 -20.34
CA TYR A 83 -16.83 1.00 -20.88
C TYR A 83 -16.09 1.24 -22.20
N GLY A 84 -14.80 0.90 -22.27
CA GLY A 84 -13.98 1.02 -23.48
C GLY A 84 -14.45 0.11 -24.62
N TYR A 85 -15.06 -1.03 -24.31
CA TYR A 85 -15.63 -1.95 -25.30
C TYR A 85 -16.95 -1.42 -25.89
N LEU A 86 -17.79 -0.78 -25.07
CA LEU A 86 -19.08 -0.21 -25.51
C LEU A 86 -18.88 0.99 -26.45
N LEU A 87 -17.93 1.87 -26.16
CA LEU A 87 -17.70 3.11 -26.92
C LEU A 87 -16.73 2.97 -28.09
N GLY A 88 -15.98 1.86 -28.17
CA GLY A 88 -14.82 1.69 -29.06
C GLY A 88 -15.07 1.46 -30.55
N LYS A 89 -16.23 1.82 -31.14
CA LYS A 89 -16.39 1.68 -32.61
C LYS A 89 -15.47 2.70 -33.32
N PRO A 90 -14.64 2.34 -34.33
CA PRO A 90 -14.60 1.08 -35.09
C PRO A 90 -13.63 -0.02 -34.59
N VAL A 91 -12.72 0.26 -33.66
CA VAL A 91 -11.69 -0.70 -33.21
C VAL A 91 -11.83 -1.05 -31.72
N ARG A 92 -12.79 -1.92 -31.39
CA ARG A 92 -13.21 -2.19 -29.99
C ARG A 92 -12.14 -2.84 -29.10
N GLY A 93 -11.26 -3.65 -29.69
CA GLY A 93 -10.20 -4.36 -28.96
C GLY A 93 -9.18 -3.41 -28.32
N PRO A 94 -8.41 -2.64 -29.12
CA PRO A 94 -7.38 -1.76 -28.60
C PRO A 94 -7.95 -0.63 -27.72
N THR A 95 -9.15 -0.11 -28.00
CA THR A 95 -9.77 0.90 -27.15
C THR A 95 -10.13 0.36 -25.77
N ALA A 96 -10.64 -0.88 -25.69
CA ALA A 96 -10.94 -1.53 -24.42
C ALA A 96 -9.68 -1.79 -23.59
N VAL A 97 -8.60 -2.27 -24.22
CA VAL A 97 -7.32 -2.49 -23.54
C VAL A 97 -6.71 -1.18 -23.05
N MET A 98 -6.70 -0.13 -23.87
CA MET A 98 -6.21 1.19 -23.44
C MET A 98 -7.02 1.75 -22.27
N CYS A 99 -8.35 1.67 -22.34
CA CYS A 99 -9.22 2.11 -21.25
C CYS A 99 -8.97 1.32 -19.96
N ALA A 100 -8.78 0.00 -20.06
CA ALA A 100 -8.44 -0.84 -18.92
C ALA A 100 -7.06 -0.52 -18.32
N THR A 101 -6.04 -0.20 -19.14
CA THR A 101 -4.73 0.23 -18.62
C THR A 101 -4.80 1.57 -17.90
N ALA A 102 -5.59 2.52 -18.40
CA ALA A 102 -5.82 3.80 -17.73
C ALA A 102 -6.64 3.63 -16.44
N GLY A 103 -7.64 2.77 -16.44
CA GLY A 103 -8.41 2.41 -15.24
C GLY A 103 -7.54 1.72 -14.19
N PHE A 104 -6.63 0.85 -14.62
CA PHE A 104 -5.70 0.17 -13.74
C PHE A 104 -4.73 1.14 -13.06
N THR A 105 -4.11 2.07 -13.80
CA THR A 105 -3.20 3.05 -13.20
C THR A 105 -3.92 3.94 -12.19
N PHE A 106 -5.13 4.42 -12.52
CA PHE A 106 -5.96 5.18 -11.59
C PHE A 106 -6.27 4.40 -10.30
N ALA A 107 -6.73 3.15 -10.43
CA ALA A 107 -7.05 2.31 -9.28
C ALA A 107 -5.82 2.02 -8.40
N MET A 108 -4.66 1.79 -9.02
CA MET A 108 -3.41 1.58 -8.30
C MET A 108 -2.99 2.82 -7.51
N PHE A 109 -3.06 4.02 -8.09
CA PHE A 109 -2.74 5.24 -7.35
C PHE A 109 -3.70 5.48 -6.18
N HIS A 110 -5.00 5.27 -6.39
CA HIS A 110 -6.01 5.43 -5.33
C HIS A 110 -5.80 4.45 -4.16
N THR A 111 -5.50 3.19 -4.46
CA THR A 111 -5.22 2.18 -3.43
C THR A 111 -3.93 2.46 -2.68
N MET A 112 -2.87 2.90 -3.37
CA MET A 112 -1.62 3.29 -2.72
C MET A 112 -1.80 4.48 -1.76
N GLN A 113 -2.58 5.49 -2.15
CA GLN A 113 -2.91 6.62 -1.26
C GLN A 113 -3.69 6.15 -0.03
N THR A 114 -4.65 5.25 -0.24
CA THR A 114 -5.47 4.69 0.84
C THR A 114 -4.61 3.90 1.83
N VAL A 115 -3.74 3.01 1.35
CA VAL A 115 -2.86 2.21 2.21
C VAL A 115 -1.84 3.11 2.92
N ARG A 116 -1.26 4.09 2.23
CA ARG A 116 -0.35 5.07 2.84
C ARG A 116 -1.03 5.86 3.97
N SER A 117 -2.29 6.25 3.78
CA SER A 117 -3.07 6.93 4.82
C SER A 117 -3.34 6.07 6.07
N ARG A 118 -3.41 4.73 5.92
CA ARG A 118 -3.55 3.79 7.05
C ARG A 118 -2.22 3.66 7.81
N PHE A 119 -1.08 3.60 7.11
CA PHE A 119 0.25 3.56 7.73
C PHE A 119 0.58 4.82 8.54
N LEU A 120 0.15 5.98 8.03
CA LEU A 120 0.30 7.29 8.68
C LEU A 120 -0.73 7.55 9.78
N GLY A 121 -1.72 6.67 9.98
CA GLY A 121 -2.71 6.82 11.04
C GLY A 121 -3.83 7.83 10.76
N TYR A 122 -4.06 8.22 9.50
CA TYR A 122 -5.23 9.02 9.10
C TYR A 122 -6.51 8.19 8.94
N ARG A 123 -6.36 6.88 8.75
CA ARG A 123 -7.47 5.91 8.67
C ARG A 123 -7.28 4.81 9.70
N GLU A 124 -8.37 4.11 10.00
CA GLU A 124 -8.40 2.96 10.92
C GLU A 124 -7.34 1.91 10.52
N ASN A 125 -6.50 1.52 11.48
CA ASN A 125 -5.29 0.73 11.23
C ASN A 125 -5.05 -0.42 12.21
N GLU A 126 -6.10 -0.93 12.87
CA GLU A 126 -5.98 -1.98 13.89
C GLU A 126 -5.28 -3.24 13.40
N LYS A 127 -5.46 -3.60 12.12
CA LYS A 127 -4.88 -4.81 11.52
C LYS A 127 -3.40 -4.62 11.20
N GLU A 128 -3.02 -3.42 10.82
CA GLU A 128 -1.67 -3.01 10.46
C GLU A 128 -0.80 -2.89 11.71
N VAL A 129 -1.34 -2.29 12.78
CA VAL A 129 -0.69 -2.21 14.10
C VAL A 129 -0.39 -3.61 14.64
N LYS A 130 -1.36 -4.54 14.54
CA LYS A 130 -1.16 -5.95 14.96
C LYS A 130 -0.09 -6.69 14.14
N LYS A 131 0.13 -6.31 12.88
CA LYS A 131 1.06 -7.01 11.98
C LYS A 131 2.48 -6.45 12.02
N TYR A 132 2.60 -5.13 12.07
CA TYR A 132 3.88 -4.43 11.87
C TYR A 132 4.40 -3.78 13.16
N GLY A 133 3.57 -3.69 14.20
CA GLY A 133 3.90 -2.97 15.42
C GLY A 133 3.70 -1.46 15.28
N ILE A 134 4.08 -0.75 16.33
CA ILE A 134 3.95 0.69 16.46
C ILE A 134 5.30 1.34 16.13
N ALA A 135 5.28 2.47 15.41
CA ALA A 135 6.50 3.24 15.16
C ALA A 135 7.04 3.86 16.45
N PRO A 136 8.37 3.95 16.62
CA PRO A 136 8.96 4.51 17.83
C PRO A 136 8.81 6.03 17.94
N LEU A 137 8.55 6.71 16.83
CA LEU A 137 8.28 8.14 16.77
C LEU A 137 6.78 8.35 16.51
N GLN A 138 6.09 8.94 17.47
CA GLN A 138 4.67 9.26 17.36
C GLN A 138 4.43 10.75 17.53
N PRO A 139 3.59 11.38 16.70
CA PRO A 139 3.12 12.72 17.00
C PRO A 139 2.18 12.65 18.20
N ARG A 140 2.25 13.65 19.08
CA ARG A 140 1.25 13.81 20.13
C ARG A 140 -0.10 14.12 19.48
N PRO A 141 -1.19 13.44 19.86
CA PRO A 141 -2.51 13.81 19.37
C PRO A 141 -2.78 15.25 19.80
N TYR A 142 -3.03 16.13 18.84
CA TYR A 142 -3.42 17.50 19.13
C TYR A 142 -4.83 17.48 19.73
N SER A 143 -4.92 17.52 21.07
CA SER A 143 -6.19 17.84 21.72
C SER A 143 -6.47 19.30 21.45
N VAL A 144 -7.43 19.61 20.59
CA VAL A 144 -7.94 20.98 20.46
C VAL A 144 -8.42 21.39 21.85
N PRO A 145 -7.75 22.32 22.56
CA PRO A 145 -8.26 22.78 23.83
C PRO A 145 -9.59 23.47 23.54
N ASP A 146 -10.62 23.09 24.29
CA ASP A 146 -11.95 23.66 24.14
C ASP A 146 -11.83 25.19 24.19
N ARG A 147 -12.16 25.91 23.10
CA ARG A 147 -11.96 27.37 23.04
C ARG A 147 -12.73 28.12 24.13
N ARG A 148 -13.77 27.48 24.69
CA ARG A 148 -14.60 27.99 25.79
C ARG A 148 -13.86 27.94 27.13
N PHE A 149 -12.92 27.02 27.31
CA PHE A 149 -12.12 26.86 28.51
C PHE A 149 -10.64 26.78 28.11
N PRO A 150 -9.90 27.91 28.03
CA PRO A 150 -8.50 27.88 27.71
C PRO A 150 -7.73 27.13 28.81
N VAL A 151 -7.50 25.83 28.60
CA VAL A 151 -6.59 25.04 29.42
C VAL A 151 -5.18 25.50 29.07
N ARG A 152 -4.43 25.95 30.09
CA ARG A 152 -3.01 26.27 29.93
C ARG A 152 -2.33 25.02 29.37
N GLY A 153 -1.88 25.08 28.11
CA GLY A 153 -1.18 23.96 27.49
C GLY A 153 0.02 23.57 28.37
N PRO A 154 0.32 22.27 28.54
CA PRO A 154 1.53 21.87 29.26
C PRO A 154 2.71 22.55 28.55
N LEU A 155 3.59 23.19 29.33
CA LEU A 155 4.83 23.72 28.81
C LEU A 155 5.54 22.58 28.08
N VAL A 156 5.79 22.77 26.78
CA VAL A 156 6.57 21.83 25.98
C VAL A 156 7.97 21.84 26.60
N THR A 157 8.24 20.91 27.50
CA THR A 157 9.58 20.65 27.99
C THR A 157 10.35 20.02 26.84
N GLN A 158 10.85 20.87 25.95
CA GLN A 158 12.00 20.47 25.14
C GLN A 158 13.07 19.95 26.12
N LYS A 159 13.71 18.82 25.80
CA LYS A 159 14.87 18.38 26.59
C LYS A 159 15.82 19.58 26.71
N PRO A 160 16.33 19.91 27.92
CA PRO A 160 17.27 20.99 28.07
C PRO A 160 18.42 20.79 27.08
N LEU A 161 18.77 21.86 26.36
CA LEU A 161 19.87 21.83 25.42
C LEU A 161 21.15 21.47 26.18
N ASP A 162 21.76 20.35 25.81
CA ASP A 162 22.98 19.83 26.44
C ASP A 162 24.17 20.58 25.86
N TRP A 163 24.63 21.63 26.56
CA TRP A 163 25.73 22.49 26.13
C TRP A 163 27.09 21.78 26.12
N ASP A 164 27.19 20.60 26.75
CA ASP A 164 28.42 19.80 26.82
C ASP A 164 28.69 19.02 25.52
N LYS A 165 27.75 19.05 24.57
CA LYS A 165 27.79 18.25 23.33
C LYS A 165 27.83 19.06 22.03
N TYR A 166 27.99 20.38 22.12
CA TYR A 166 28.19 21.31 21.01
C TYR A 166 29.62 21.87 21.03
#